data_AF-A0A242CU45-F1
#
_entry.id   AF-A0A242CU45-F1
#
_cell.length_a   1.000
_cell.length_b   1.000
_cell.length_c   1.000
_cell.angle_alpha   90.00
_cell.angle_beta   90.00
_cell.angle_gamma   90.00
#
_symmetry.space_group_name_H-M   'P 1'
#
loop_
_entity.id
_entity.type
_entity.pdbx_description
1 polymer ?
#
loop_
_entity_poly.entity_id
_entity_poly.type
_entity_poly.pdbx_seq_one_letter_code
_entity_poly.pdbx_strand_id
1 'polypeptide(L)' 'MTKKEKKEVEVETKTTPPEKKYEKNELLKSKEFSKIETDFLAAYLPEAAYSVAEAKQLLIKLRKEKVK' A
#
# COMPACT_ATOMS: atom_id res chain seq x y z
N MET A 1 40.98 11.56 17.34
CA MET A 1 39.77 12.36 17.61
C MET A 1 38.87 12.28 16.38
N THR A 2 37.92 11.34 16.41
CA THR A 2 36.47 11.58 16.39
C THR A 2 35.88 11.96 15.03
N LYS A 3 35.17 11.01 14.41
CA LYS A 3 33.89 11.27 13.75
C LYS A 3 32.90 10.16 14.13
N LYS A 4 32.07 10.48 15.13
CA LYS A 4 30.79 9.83 15.41
C LYS A 4 29.73 10.54 14.58
N GLU A 5 28.83 9.78 13.96
CA GLU A 5 27.42 10.07 13.63
C GLU A 5 26.97 8.85 12.81
N LYS A 6 26.25 7.84 13.33
CA LYS A 6 24.90 7.81 13.93
C LYS A 6 23.87 8.64 13.17
N LYS A 7 23.18 7.97 12.24
CA LYS A 7 21.82 8.25 11.77
C LYS A 7 21.32 6.90 11.24
N GLU A 8 20.71 6.03 12.05
CA GLU A 8 19.37 6.14 12.63
C GLU A 8 18.34 6.50 11.56
N VAL A 9 17.18 5.82 11.61
CA VAL A 9 15.98 6.04 10.79
C VAL A 9 15.89 5.11 9.56
N GLU A 10 15.83 3.80 9.84
CA GLU A 10 14.95 2.87 9.11
C GLU A 10 13.49 3.19 9.50
N VAL A 11 13.07 4.43 9.28
CA VAL A 11 11.66 4.81 9.36
C VAL A 11 11.17 4.67 7.95
N GLU A 12 10.54 3.53 7.70
CA GLU A 12 9.17 3.49 7.20
C GLU A 12 8.79 4.76 6.44
N THR A 13 9.51 4.96 5.34
CA THR A 13 9.34 6.16 4.56
C THR A 13 8.06 5.91 3.79
N LYS A 14 6.98 6.45 4.35
CA LYS A 14 5.77 6.91 3.65
C LYS A 14 6.17 7.94 2.58
N THR A 15 7.07 7.57 1.68
CA THR A 15 7.25 8.19 0.38
C THR A 15 6.27 7.44 -0.49
N THR A 16 5.04 7.94 -0.56
CA THR A 16 4.13 7.66 -1.67
C THR A 16 4.94 7.77 -2.96
N PRO A 17 5.24 6.66 -3.65
CA PRO A 17 6.02 6.70 -4.87
C PRO A 17 5.18 7.39 -5.95
N PRO A 18 5.82 8.12 -6.87
CA PRO A 18 5.17 8.98 -7.86
C PRO A 18 4.19 8.19 -8.70
N GLU A 19 2.87 8.32 -8.47
CA GLU A 19 1.75 7.72 -9.22
C GLU A 19 2.09 6.45 -10.02
N LYS A 20 2.85 5.54 -9.39
CA LYS A 20 3.40 4.40 -10.08
C LYS A 20 2.32 3.35 -9.99
N LYS A 21 1.68 3.06 -11.12
CA LYS A 21 0.69 2.00 -11.20
C LYS A 21 1.44 0.68 -11.05
N TYR A 22 1.11 -0.08 -10.02
CA TYR A 22 1.63 -1.41 -9.79
C TYR A 22 0.63 -2.40 -10.37
N GLU A 23 1.12 -3.46 -11.01
CA GLU A 23 0.26 -4.60 -11.34
C GLU A 23 -0.39 -5.14 -10.07
N LYS A 24 -1.61 -5.67 -10.19
CA LYS A 24 -2.36 -6.28 -9.08
C LYS A 24 -1.46 -7.14 -8.18
N ASN A 25 -0.67 -8.05 -8.75
CA ASN A 25 0.21 -8.93 -7.98
C ASN A 25 1.32 -8.20 -7.21
N GLU A 26 1.90 -7.12 -7.76
CA GLU A 26 2.88 -6.28 -7.05
C GLU A 26 2.21 -5.44 -5.95
N LEU A 27 1.04 -4.89 -6.24
CA LEU A 27 0.25 -4.12 -5.28
C LEU A 27 -0.14 -4.97 -4.07
N LEU A 28 -0.55 -6.23 -4.29
CA LEU A 28 -0.91 -7.19 -3.25
C LEU A 28 0.29 -7.63 -2.41
N LYS A 29 1.50 -7.66 -2.99
CA LYS A 29 2.76 -7.95 -2.28
C LYS A 29 3.34 -6.73 -1.55
N SER A 30 2.77 -5.54 -1.75
CA SER A 30 3.24 -4.32 -1.11
C SER A 30 2.93 -4.34 0.39
N LYS A 31 3.90 -3.94 1.22
CA LYS A 31 3.72 -3.78 2.68
C LYS A 31 2.77 -2.64 3.07
N GLU A 32 2.24 -1.91 2.09
CA GLU A 32 1.27 -0.83 2.25
C GLU A 32 -0.14 -1.32 2.62
N PHE A 33 -0.43 -2.62 2.45
CA PHE A 33 -1.72 -3.23 2.75
C PHE A 33 -1.57 -4.34 3.80
N SER A 34 -2.50 -4.40 4.74
CA SER A 34 -2.59 -5.49 5.71
C SER A 34 -3.12 -6.77 5.05
N LYS A 35 -2.91 -7.93 5.68
CA LYS A 35 -3.29 -9.24 5.10
C LYS A 35 -4.76 -9.31 4.68
N ILE A 36 -5.65 -8.68 5.45
CA ILE A 36 -7.09 -8.58 5.15
C ILE A 36 -7.32 -7.67 3.95
N GLU A 37 -6.68 -6.50 3.91
CA GLU A 37 -6.78 -5.55 2.81
C GLU A 37 -6.28 -6.17 1.51
N THR A 38 -5.16 -6.90 1.55
CA THR A 38 -4.65 -7.67 0.42
C THR A 38 -5.68 -8.70 -0.06
N ASP A 39 -6.33 -9.44 0.84
CA ASP A 39 -7.36 -10.42 0.44
C ASP A 39 -8.56 -9.76 -0.25
N PHE A 40 -9.04 -8.62 0.28
CA PHE A 40 -10.07 -7.82 -0.37
C PHE A 40 -9.63 -7.28 -1.73
N LEU A 41 -8.43 -6.74 -1.85
CA LEU A 41 -7.91 -6.30 -3.14
C LEU A 41 -7.74 -7.49 -4.10
N ALA A 42 -7.34 -8.67 -3.63
CA ALA A 42 -7.21 -9.85 -4.48
C ALA A 42 -8.57 -10.29 -5.04
N ALA A 43 -9.62 -10.21 -4.24
CA ALA A 43 -10.98 -10.58 -4.64
C ALA A 43 -11.70 -9.51 -5.49
N TYR A 44 -11.55 -8.23 -5.15
CA TYR A 44 -12.33 -7.13 -5.75
C TYR A 44 -11.57 -6.28 -6.76
N LEU A 45 -10.23 -6.28 -6.74
CA LEU A 45 -9.43 -5.52 -7.68
C LEU A 45 -9.28 -6.33 -8.98
N PRO A 46 -9.73 -5.82 -10.14
CA PRO A 46 -9.51 -6.46 -11.43
C PRO A 46 -8.02 -6.66 -11.73
N GLU A 47 -7.72 -7.54 -12.69
CA GLU A 47 -6.35 -7.77 -13.15
C GLU A 47 -5.88 -6.63 -14.06
N ALA A 48 -5.51 -5.52 -13.43
CA ALA A 48 -4.96 -4.33 -14.09
C ALA A 48 -3.92 -3.66 -13.18
N ALA A 49 -3.33 -2.55 -13.66
CA ALA A 49 -2.36 -1.77 -12.91
C ALA A 49 -3.06 -0.65 -12.12
N TYR A 50 -2.84 -0.61 -10.81
CA TYR A 50 -3.45 0.35 -9.89
C TYR A 50 -2.40 1.06 -9.07
N SER A 51 -2.69 2.30 -8.71
CA SER A 51 -1.88 3.03 -7.73
C SER A 51 -2.29 2.61 -6.31
N VAL A 52 -1.37 2.74 -5.35
CA VAL A 52 -1.66 2.48 -3.93
C VAL A 52 -2.85 3.31 -3.43
N ALA A 53 -2.97 4.57 -3.90
CA ALA A 53 -4.09 5.43 -3.57
C ALA A 53 -5.44 4.89 -4.05
N GLU A 54 -5.51 4.36 -5.29
CA GLU A 54 -6.74 3.79 -5.84
C GLU A 54 -7.19 2.54 -5.07
N ALA A 55 -6.25 1.65 -4.76
CA ALA A 55 -6.53 0.48 -3.94
C ALA A 55 -6.97 0.85 -2.52
N LYS A 56 -6.33 1.84 -1.87
CA LYS A 56 -6.79 2.36 -0.57
C LYS A 56 -8.19 2.95 -0.66
N GLN A 57 -8.54 3.69 -1.72
CA GLN A 57 -9.89 4.21 -1.91
C GLN A 57 -10.93 3.10 -2.12
N LEU A 58 -10.59 2.05 -2.88
CA LEU A 58 -11.44 0.86 -3.04
C LEU A 58 -11.69 0.16 -1.71
N LEU A 59 -10.66 -0.03 -0.90
CA LEU A 59 -10.79 -0.61 0.44
C LEU A 59 -11.68 0.22 1.35
N ILE A 60 -11.55 1.55 1.33
CA ILE A 60 -12.42 2.45 2.10
C ILE A 60 -13.87 2.32 1.64
N LYS A 61 -14.13 2.25 0.33
CA LYS A 61 -15.48 2.03 -0.23
C LYS A 61 -16.05 0.68 0.22
N LEU A 62 -15.29 -0.41 0.08
CA LEU A 62 -15.68 -1.76 0.49
C LEU A 62 -15.98 -1.84 1.99
N ARG A 63 -15.15 -1.20 2.82
CA ARG A 63 -15.37 -1.16 4.27
C ARG A 63 -16.63 -0.41 4.64
N LYS A 64 -16.92 0.71 3.95
CA LYS A 64 -18.07 1.56 4.22
C LYS A 64 -19.39 0.91 3.75
N GLU A 65 -19.35 0.12 2.68
CA GLU A 65 -20.51 -0.62 2.18
C GLU A 65 -20.95 -1.75 3.11
N LYS A 66 -20.02 -2.33 3.90
CA LYS A 66 -20.35 -3.30 4.96
C LYS A 66 -20.93 -2.69 6.24
N VAL A 67 -21.01 -1.36 6.37
CA VAL A 67 -21.61 -0.68 7.53
C VAL A 67 -22.99 -0.15 7.16
N LYS A 68 -23.90 -1.06 6.80
CA LYS A 68 -25.32 -0.74 6.68
C LYS A 68 -26.18 -1.91 7.13
#